data_AF-A0A3D1J7E5-F1
#
_entry.id   AF-A0A3D1J7E5-F1
#
_cell.length_a   1.000
_cell.length_b   1.000
_cell.length_c   1.000
_cell.angle_alpha   90.00
_cell.angle_beta   90.00
_cell.angle_gamma   90.00
#
_symmetry.space_group_name_H-M   'P 1'
#
loop_
_entity.id
_entity.type
_entity.pdbx_description
1 polymer ?
#
loop_
_entity_poly.entity_id
_entity_poly.type
_entity_poly.pdbx_seq_one_letter_code
_entity_poly.pdbx_strand_id
1 'polypeptide(L)' 'AITASGGVARVADIDTLAAIGVEGVIIGKALYNGSLSLREVLRRSGKTTKEGLR' A
#
# COMPACT_ATOMS: atom_id res chain seq x y z
N ALA A 1 2.54 -13.38 10.03
CA ALA A 1 1.75 -12.61 9.07
C ALA A 1 0.70 -11.76 9.78
N ILE A 2 1.03 -10.51 10.12
CA ILE A 2 0.06 -9.47 10.50
C ILE A 2 -0.28 -8.62 9.27
N THR A 3 -1.57 -8.41 9.03
CA THR A 3 -2.08 -7.59 7.92
C THR A 3 -3.00 -6.49 8.44
N ALA A 4 -2.72 -5.23 8.06
CA ALA A 4 -3.60 -4.10 8.34
C ALA A 4 -4.61 -3.89 7.18
N SER A 5 -5.86 -3.52 7.47
CA SER A 5 -6.92 -3.40 6.43
C SER A 5 -7.69 -2.08 6.42
N GLY A 6 -7.42 -1.17 7.37
CA GLY A 6 -8.19 0.06 7.53
C GLY A 6 -7.31 1.27 7.81
N GLY A 7 -7.79 2.45 7.38
CA GLY A 7 -7.18 3.74 7.74
C GLY A 7 -5.97 4.18 6.92
N VAL A 8 -5.52 3.37 5.94
CA VAL A 8 -4.35 3.71 5.12
C VAL A 8 -4.75 4.64 3.98
N ALA A 9 -4.28 5.89 4.05
CA ALA A 9 -4.59 6.94 3.09
C ALA A 9 -3.35 7.69 2.58
N ARG A 10 -2.17 7.45 3.16
CA ARG A 10 -0.89 8.06 2.78
C ARG A 10 0.21 7.01 2.70
N VAL A 11 1.25 7.29 1.92
CA VAL A 11 2.45 6.44 1.87
C VAL A 11 3.11 6.32 3.25
N ALA A 12 3.14 7.41 4.02
CA ALA A 12 3.69 7.44 5.37
C ALA A 12 2.97 6.46 6.33
N ASP A 13 1.68 6.18 6.11
CA ASP A 13 0.95 5.18 6.89
C ASP A 13 1.54 3.78 6.63
N ILE A 14 1.89 3.49 5.37
CA ILE A 14 2.53 2.22 4.95
C ILE A 14 3.93 2.10 5.57
N ASP A 15 4.69 3.20 5.62
CA ASP A 15 6.01 3.20 6.24
C ASP A 15 5.93 2.98 7.76
N THR A 16 4.96 3.60 8.41
CA THR A 16 4.69 3.40 9.84
C THR A 16 4.32 1.96 10.13
N LEU A 17 3.41 1.37 9.34
CA LEU A 17 2.99 -0.02 9.47
C LEU A 17 4.17 -0.99 9.25
N ALA A 18 5.00 -0.73 8.24
CA ALA A 18 6.20 -1.53 7.99
C ALA A 18 7.20 -1.44 9.16
N ALA A 19 7.40 -0.25 9.74
CA ALA A 19 8.31 -0.04 10.86
C ALA A 19 7.90 -0.80 12.13
N ILE A 20 6.60 -1.05 12.33
CA ILE A 20 6.09 -1.86 13.46
C ILE A 20 5.97 -3.35 13.12
N GLY A 21 6.46 -3.79 11.97
CA GLY A 21 6.49 -5.21 11.57
C GLY A 21 5.20 -5.73 10.94
N VAL A 22 4.31 -4.87 10.45
CA VAL A 22 3.15 -5.31 9.65
C VAL A 22 3.64 -5.80 8.29
N GLU A 23 3.28 -7.03 7.94
CA GLU A 23 3.74 -7.73 6.75
C GLU A 23 2.90 -7.39 5.51
N GLY A 24 1.64 -7.02 5.70
CA GLY A 24 0.71 -6.73 4.60
C GLY A 24 -0.24 -5.58 4.92
N VAL A 25 -0.67 -4.87 3.88
CA VAL A 25 -1.65 -3.79 3.99
C VAL A 25 -2.69 -3.92 2.89
N ILE A 26 -3.97 -3.90 3.24
CA ILE A 26 -5.09 -3.83 2.30
C ILE A 26 -5.55 -2.37 2.21
N ILE A 27 -5.56 -1.83 0.98
CA ILE A 27 -5.94 -0.44 0.71
C ILE A 27 -7.19 -0.45 -0.16
N GLY A 28 -8.28 0.12 0.35
CA GLY A 28 -9.56 0.22 -0.35
C GLY A 28 -9.89 1.65 -0.76
N LYS A 29 -10.78 2.29 0.02
CA LYS A 29 -11.37 3.61 -0.25
C LYS A 29 -10.39 4.68 -0.73
N ALA A 30 -9.17 4.72 -0.18
CA ALA A 30 -8.14 5.71 -0.55
C ALA A 30 -7.66 5.59 -2.00
N LEU A 31 -7.66 4.38 -2.58
CA LEU A 31 -7.37 4.18 -4.00
C LEU A 31 -8.57 4.62 -4.86
N TYR A 32 -9.79 4.28 -4.46
CA TYR A 32 -11.00 4.60 -5.22
C TYR A 32 -11.29 6.10 -5.28
N ASN A 33 -11.04 6.84 -4.20
CA ASN A 33 -11.30 8.27 -4.12
C ASN A 33 -10.08 9.13 -4.54
N GLY A 34 -8.98 8.52 -4.97
CA GLY A 34 -7.76 9.21 -5.39
C GLY A 34 -6.95 9.88 -4.28
N SER A 35 -7.28 9.66 -3.00
CA SER A 35 -6.48 10.18 -1.88
C SER A 35 -5.09 9.53 -1.78
N LEU A 36 -4.96 8.31 -2.30
CA LEU A 36 -3.69 7.60 -2.42
C LEU A 36 -3.52 7.05 -3.84
N SER A 37 -2.37 7.32 -4.45
CA SER A 37 -2.06 6.87 -5.81
C SER A 37 -1.52 5.45 -5.81
N LEU A 38 -2.12 4.55 -6.58
CA LEU A 38 -1.59 3.19 -6.78
C LEU A 38 -0.14 3.21 -7.30
N ARG A 39 0.17 4.13 -8.22
CA ARG A 39 1.51 4.29 -8.78
C ARG A 39 2.53 4.65 -7.69
N GLU A 40 2.12 5.49 -6.75
CA GLU A 40 2.96 5.87 -5.61
C GLU A 40 3.25 4.67 -4.71
N VAL A 41 2.22 3.92 -4.35
CA VAL A 41 2.32 2.72 -3.51
C VAL A 41 3.23 1.65 -4.15
N LEU A 42 3.08 1.42 -5.46
CA LEU A 42 3.92 0.48 -6.21
C LEU A 42 5.39 0.93 -6.28
N ARG A 43 5.63 2.22 -6.51
CA ARG A 43 6.99 2.78 -6.54
C ARG A 43 7.69 2.62 -5.19
N ARG A 44 6.97 2.84 -4.09
CA ARG A 44 7.46 2.55 -2.73
C ARG A 44 7.81 1.06 -2.60
N SER A 45 6.90 0.17 -3.04
CA SER A 45 7.00 -1.27 -2.76
C SER A 45 8.12 -1.99 -3.52
N GLY A 46 8.91 -1.30 -4.34
CA GLY A 46 10.09 -1.85 -5.03
C GLY A 46 9.80 -2.93 -6.07
N LYS A 47 8.54 -3.37 -6.21
CA LYS A 47 8.11 -4.42 -7.13
C LYS A 47 7.50 -3.80 -8.38
N THR A 48 8.35 -3.53 -9.38
CA THR A 48 7.88 -3.48 -10.78
C THR A 48 7.95 -4.90 -11.33
N THR A 49 7.04 -5.79 -10.92
CA THR A 49 6.90 -7.09 -11.58
C THR A 49 5.91 -6.94 -12.74
N LYS A 50 6.37 -7.29 -13.95
CA LYS A 50 5.61 -7.24 -15.22
C LYS A 50 4.44 -8.24 -15.29
N GLU A 51 4.06 -8.88 -14.17
CA GLU A 51 3.09 -9.99 -14.15
C GLU A 51 1.64 -9.55 -13.91
N GLY A 52 1.39 -8.29 -13.51
CA GLY A 52 0.04 -7.80 -13.19
C GLY A 52 -0.70 -7.05 -14.31
N LEU A 53 -0.19 -7.04 -15.54
CA LEU A 53 -0.80 -6.36 -16.71
C LEU A 53 -1.24 -7.32 -17.82
N ARG A 54 -1.44 -8.61 -17.49
CA ARG A 54 -2.11 -9.57 -18.37
C ARG A 54 -3.55 -9.76 -17.95
#